data_AF-A0A258L833-F1
#
_entry.id   AF-A0A258L833-F1
#
_cell.length_a   1.000
_cell.length_b   1.000
_cell.length_c   1.000
_cell.angle_alpha   90.00
_cell.angle_beta   90.00
_cell.angle_gamma   90.00
#
_symmetry.space_group_name_H-M   'P 1'
#
loop_
_entity.id
_entity.type
_entity.pdbx_description
1 polymer ?
#
loop_
_entity_poly.entity_id
_entity_poly.type
_entity_poly.pdbx_seq_one_letter_code
_entity_poly.pdbx_strand_id
1 'polypeptide(L)' 'MMAAVFASLTLALILGCLGRTREALGAIAVCLGLAIWLFLFEIYSPEYGFRMPWISTEAPVIGPAGDGRGVA' A
#
# COMPACT_ATOMS: atom_id res chain seq x y z
N MET A 1 7.64 7.59 -6.54
CA MET A 1 8.24 6.62 -7.48
C MET A 1 9.19 5.71 -6.71
N MET A 2 9.19 4.39 -6.97
CA MET A 2 9.96 3.36 -6.24
C MET A 2 11.43 3.75 -5.94
N ALA A 3 12.08 4.48 -6.84
CA ALA A 3 13.45 4.98 -6.68
C ALA A 3 13.67 5.78 -5.37
N ALA A 4 12.67 6.54 -4.92
CA ALA A 4 12.77 7.32 -3.68
C ALA A 4 12.86 6.41 -2.43
N VAL A 5 12.11 5.29 -2.44
CA VAL A 5 12.15 4.31 -1.35
C VAL A 5 13.53 3.66 -1.31
N PHE A 6 14.03 3.16 -2.45
CA PHE A 6 15.38 2.58 -2.52
C PHE A 6 16.47 3.57 -2.11
N ALA A 7 16.42 4.82 -2.58
CA ALA A 7 17.38 5.85 -2.18
C ALA A 7 17.37 6.09 -0.67
N SER A 8 16.19 6.18 -0.05
CA SER A 8 16.08 6.36 1.41
C SER A 8 16.59 5.15 2.20
N LEU A 9 16.37 3.93 1.69
CA LEU A 9 16.87 2.68 2.27
C LEU A 9 18.40 2.59 2.17
N THR A 10 18.98 2.96 1.02
CA THR A 10 20.43 3.04 0.83
C THR A 10 21.05 4.07 1.76
N LEU A 11 20.41 5.23 1.94
CA LEU A 11 20.88 6.27 2.85
C LEU A 11 20.85 5.79 4.31
N ALA A 12 19.79 5.08 4.71
CA ALA A 12 19.68 4.46 6.02
C ALA A 12 20.78 3.41 6.26
N LEU A 13 21.08 2.59 5.25
CA LEU A 13 22.16 1.60 5.30
C LEU A 13 23.53 2.26 5.49
N ILE A 14 23.82 3.32 4.73
CA ILE A 14 25.08 4.08 4.85
C ILE A 14 25.21 4.68 6.25
N LEU A 15 24.16 5.32 6.77
CA LEU A 15 24.15 5.90 8.12
C LEU A 15 24.36 4.84 9.22
N GLY A 16 23.78 3.65 9.03
CA GLY A 16 23.99 2.49 9.90
C GLY A 16 25.44 1.99 9.86
N CYS A 17 26.05 1.91 8.69
CA CYS A 17 27.46 1.54 8.52
C CYS A 17 28.43 2.54 9.17
N LEU A 18 28.06 3.84 9.24
CA LEU A 18 28.84 4.88 9.92
C LEU A 18 28.68 4.85 11.46
N GLY A 19 27.89 3.92 12.02
CA GLY A 19 27.68 3.81 13.46
C GLY A 19 26.73 4.88 14.05
N ARG A 20 26.04 5.67 13.22
CA ARG A 20 25.05 6.67 13.66
C ARG A 20 23.67 6.04 13.79
N THR A 21 23.52 5.11 14.73
CA THR A 21 22.31 4.29 14.92
C THR A 21 21.03 5.12 15.09
N ARG A 22 21.09 6.27 15.77
CA ARG A 22 19.94 7.17 15.95
C ARG A 22 19.45 7.79 14.63
N GLU A 23 20.39 8.24 13.80
CA GLU A 23 20.11 8.80 12.48
C GLU A 23 19.63 7.73 11.50
N ALA A 24 20.22 6.52 11.58
CA ALA A 24 19.78 5.37 10.81
C ALA A 24 18.33 4.98 11.14
N LEU A 25 17.94 5.02 12.42
CA LEU A 25 16.57 4.75 12.84
C LEU A 25 15.59 5.79 12.26
N GLY A 26 15.98 7.06 12.26
CA GLY A 26 15.22 8.13 11.61
C GLY A 26 15.06 7.90 10.10
N ALA A 27 16.14 7.54 9.42
CA ALA A 27 16.12 7.24 7.98
C ALA A 27 15.26 6.01 7.65
N ILE A 28 15.27 4.97 8.49
CA ILE A 28 14.38 3.81 8.36
C ILE A 28 12.92 4.22 8.54
N ALA A 29 12.61 5.05 9.54
CA ALA A 29 11.24 5.55 9.75
C ALA A 29 10.73 6.38 8.57
N VAL A 30 11.58 7.25 8.01
CA VAL A 30 11.28 8.01 6.79
C VAL A 30 11.05 7.08 5.59
N CYS A 31 11.91 6.06 5.43
CA CYS A 31 11.75 5.05 4.37
C CYS A 31 10.42 4.30 4.49
N LEU A 32 10.03 3.93 5.71
CA LEU A 32 8.75 3.28 5.98
C LEU A 32 7.57 4.19 5.64
N GLY A 33 7.63 5.47 6.04
CA GLY A 33 6.60 6.45 5.72
C GLY A 33 6.46 6.67 4.20
N LEU A 34 7.57 6.79 3.48
CA LEU A 34 7.58 6.89 2.03
C LEU A 34 7.00 5.64 1.36
N ALA A 35 7.34 4.45 1.86
CA ALA A 35 6.80 3.20 1.34
C ALA A 35 5.28 3.11 1.52
N ILE A 36 4.77 3.44 2.71
CA ILE A 36 3.32 3.46 3.00
C ILE A 36 2.62 4.48 2.11
N TRP A 37 3.18 5.69 1.98
CA TRP A 37 2.62 6.74 1.14
C TRP A 37 2.54 6.34 -0.33
N LEU A 38 3.64 5.81 -0.89
CA LEU A 38 3.66 5.34 -2.28
C LEU A 38 2.66 4.20 -2.48
N PHE A 39 2.61 3.25 -1.55
CA PHE A 39 1.69 2.13 -1.61
C PHE A 39 0.23 2.61 -1.62
N LEU A 40 -0.14 3.55 -0.74
CA LEU A 40 -1.47 4.16 -0.74
C LEU A 40 -1.74 4.93 -2.03
N PHE A 41 -0.78 5.71 -2.52
CA PHE A 41 -0.92 6.46 -3.76
C PHE A 41 -1.18 5.52 -4.95
N GLU A 42 -0.46 4.40 -5.02
CA GLU A 42 -0.60 3.43 -6.11
C GLU A 42 -1.91 2.63 -6.00
N ILE A 43 -2.34 2.27 -4.79
CA ILE A 43 -3.61 1.56 -4.56
C ILE A 43 -4.82 2.46 -4.85
N TYR A 44 -4.76 3.75 -4.50
CA TYR A 44 -5.84 4.72 -4.75
C TYR A 44 -5.84 5.26 -6.18
N SER A 45 -4.90 4.84 -7.03
CA SER A 45 -4.91 5.23 -8.43
C SER A 45 -6.12 4.61 -9.14
N PRO A 46 -7.07 5.42 -9.65
CA PRO A 46 -8.30 4.92 -10.29
C PRO A 46 -8.03 4.12 -11.57
N GLU A 47 -6.89 4.39 -12.21
CA GLU A 47 -6.48 3.75 -13.47
C GLU A 47 -5.88 2.35 -13.25
N TYR A 48 -5.16 2.13 -12.13
CA TYR A 48 -4.33 0.94 -11.94
C TYR A 48 -4.61 0.19 -10.63
N GLY A 49 -4.80 0.87 -9.50
CA GLY A 49 -4.87 0.24 -8.18
C GLY A 49 -6.19 -0.51 -7.95
N PHE A 50 -7.32 0.12 -8.26
CA PHE A 50 -8.65 -0.51 -8.12
C PHE A 50 -8.98 -1.53 -9.21
N ARG A 51 -8.20 -1.57 -10.30
CA ARG A 51 -8.36 -2.54 -11.39
C ARG A 51 -7.52 -3.81 -11.20
N MET A 52 -6.76 -3.89 -10.12
CA MET A 52 -5.93 -5.05 -9.82
C MET A 52 -6.80 -6.30 -9.66
N PRO A 53 -6.53 -7.40 -10.39
CA PRO A 53 -7.41 -8.58 -10.38
C PRO A 53 -7.52 -9.30 -9.03
N TRP A 54 -6.68 -8.95 -8.05
CA TRP A 54 -6.73 -9.49 -6.69
C TRP A 54 -7.48 -8.60 -5.69
N ILE A 55 -7.93 -7.40 -6.07
CA ILE A 55 -8.70 -6.51 -5.19
C ILE A 55 -10.18 -6.52 -5.61
N SER A 56 -11.00 -7.22 -4.84
CA SER A 56 -12.45 -7.23 -5.06
C SER A 56 -13.04 -5.88 -4.67
N THR A 57 -13.30 -5.02 -5.64
CA THR A 57 -13.92 -3.70 -5.43
C THR A 57 -15.44 -3.76 -5.40
N GLU A 58 -16.03 -4.88 -5.80
CA GLU A 58 -17.48 -5.09 -5.78
C GLU A 58 -17.90 -5.59 -4.39
N ALA A 59 -18.68 -4.79 -3.67
CA ALA A 59 -19.37 -5.28 -2.48
C ALA A 59 -20.31 -6.41 -2.92
N PRO A 60 -20.39 -7.53 -2.17
CA PRO A 60 -21.40 -8.54 -2.46
C PRO A 60 -22.76 -7.83 -2.45
N VAL A 61 -23.47 -7.89 -3.57
CA VAL A 61 -24.85 -7.41 -3.65
C VAL A 61 -25.64 -8.32 -2.71
N ILE A 62 -25.85 -7.87 -1.48
CA ILE A 62 -26.88 -8.43 -0.61
C ILE A 62 -28.19 -7.94 -1.20
N GLY A 63 -28.69 -8.69 -2.19
CA GLY A 63 -30.05 -8.51 -2.68
C GLY A 63 -31.00 -8.59 -1.48
N PRO A 64 -32.05 -7.77 -1.42
CA PRO A 64 -33.05 -7.93 -0.37
C PRO A 64 -33.49 -9.39 -0.39
N ALA A 65 -33.53 -10.03 0.77
CA ALA A 65 -33.97 -11.40 0.93
C ALA A 65 -35.31 -11.56 0.19
N GLY A 66 -35.22 -12.07 -1.04
CA GLY A 66 -36.32 -12.20 -1.97
C GLY A 66 -37.12 -13.40 -1.54
N ASP A 67 -38.16 -13.11 -0.77
CA ASP A 67 -39.37 -13.90 -0.50
C ASP A 67 -39.47 -15.24 -1.25
N GLY A 68 -39.59 -16.32 -0.48
CA GLY A 68 -39.83 -17.66 -0.98
C GLY A 68 -41.23 -17.84 -1.54
N ARG A 69 -41.48 -17.37 -2.77
CA ARG A 69 -42.66 -17.75 -3.56
C ARG A 69 -42.31 -17.90 -5.03
N GLY A 70 -42.67 -19.07 -5.57
CA GLY A 70 -42.13 -19.62 -6.80
C GLY A 70 -42.71 -19.07 -8.10
N VAL A 71 -42.20 -19.63 -9.20
CA VAL A 71 -42.86 -19.67 -10.51
C VAL A 71 -42.47 -20.98 -11.20
N ALA A 72 -43.51 -21.78 -11.45
CA ALA A 72 -43.74 -22.88 -12.40
C ALA A 72 -42.59 -23.81 -12.82
#